data_AF-R8MY85-F1
#
_entry.id   AF-R8MY85-F1
#
_cell.length_a   1.000
_cell.length_b   1.000
_cell.length_c   1.000
_cell.angle_alpha   90.00
_cell.angle_beta   90.00
_cell.angle_gamma   90.00
#
_symmetry.space_group_name_H-M   'P 1'
#
loop_
_entity.id
_entity.type
_entity.pdbx_description
1 polymer ?
#
loop_
_entity_poly.entity_id
_entity_poly.type
_entity_poly.pdbx_seq_one_letter_code
_entity_poly.pdbx_strand_id
1 'polypeptide(L)'
;MKRGIFVDIPNENDNLLWKVLKPIDITSFDWRVENEESYFILPDGLGTELFSEDNKVMSGLELKKLIKDNIYYLIFADLKAYPKGEEVVDIETYEEFKESK
;
A
#
# COMPACT_ATOMS: atom_id res chain seq x y z
N MET A 1 5.47 22.82 -0.62
CA MET A 1 5.40 21.40 -1.03
C MET A 1 4.26 20.75 -0.26
N LYS A 2 3.34 20.07 -0.95
CA LYS A 2 2.30 19.25 -0.30
C LYS A 2 2.91 17.86 -0.12
N ARG A 3 3.14 17.42 1.12
CA ARG A 3 3.87 16.17 1.45
C ARG A 3 2.96 14.99 1.80
N GLY A 4 1.64 15.18 1.73
CA GLY A 4 0.68 14.14 2.05
C GLY A 4 -0.75 14.58 1.77
N ILE A 5 -1.66 13.61 1.83
CA ILE A 5 -3.10 13.79 1.78
C ILE A 5 -3.70 13.12 3.01
N PHE A 6 -4.70 13.75 3.60
CA PHE A 6 -5.57 13.12 4.59
C PHE A 6 -6.95 12.99 3.98
N VAL A 7 -7.57 11.83 4.12
CA VAL A 7 -8.86 11.52 3.50
C VAL A 7 -9.72 10.80 4.53
N ASP A 8 -10.94 11.28 4.74
CA ASP A 8 -11.94 10.56 5.50
C ASP A 8 -12.50 9.42 4.66
N ILE A 9 -12.50 8.21 5.23
CA ILE A 9 -12.92 7.00 4.53
C ILE A 9 -14.26 6.54 5.13
N PRO A 10 -15.31 6.36 4.32
CA PRO A 10 -16.54 5.76 4.80
C PRO A 10 -16.29 4.31 5.23
N ASN A 11 -16.86 3.91 6.38
CA ASN A 11 -16.69 2.58 6.95
C ASN A 11 -17.51 1.52 6.19
N GLU A 12 -17.12 1.27 4.94
CA GLU A 12 -17.77 0.36 3.99
C GLU A 12 -16.78 -0.71 3.51
N ASN A 13 -17.29 -1.90 3.19
CA ASN A 13 -16.47 -2.98 2.61
C ASN A 13 -16.15 -2.66 1.16
N ASP A 14 -14.91 -2.27 0.88
CA ASP A 14 -14.53 -1.67 -0.39
C ASP A 14 -13.04 -1.90 -0.73
N ASN A 15 -12.62 -1.52 -1.94
CA ASN A 15 -11.22 -1.58 -2.37
C ASN A 15 -10.50 -0.25 -2.15
N LEU A 16 -10.45 0.19 -0.90
CA LEU A 16 -9.99 1.52 -0.50
C LEU A 16 -8.60 1.91 -1.06
N LEU A 17 -7.59 1.03 -0.93
CA LEU A 17 -6.23 1.33 -1.39
C LEU A 17 -6.22 1.59 -2.90
N TRP A 18 -7.00 0.83 -3.67
CA TRP A 18 -7.15 1.05 -5.11
C TRP A 18 -7.74 2.43 -5.42
N LYS A 19 -8.72 2.89 -4.64
CA LYS A 19 -9.35 4.20 -4.83
C LYS A 19 -8.39 5.35 -4.49
N VAL A 20 -7.66 5.24 -3.38
CA VAL A 20 -6.71 6.28 -2.93
C VAL A 20 -5.49 6.37 -3.85
N LEU A 21 -4.96 5.22 -4.29
CA LEU A 21 -3.78 5.16 -5.15
C LEU A 21 -4.10 5.37 -6.64
N LYS A 22 -5.38 5.50 -7.03
CA LYS A 22 -5.81 5.70 -8.42
C LYS A 22 -5.09 6.83 -9.18
N PRO A 23 -4.72 7.97 -8.56
CA PRO A 23 -3.97 9.03 -9.25
C PRO A 23 -2.50 8.70 -9.51
N ILE A 24 -1.95 7.67 -8.86
CA ILE A 24 -0.57 7.23 -9.00
C ILE A 24 -0.52 6.11 -10.05
N ASP A 25 0.45 6.17 -10.96
CA ASP A 25 0.75 5.00 -11.78
C ASP A 25 1.49 3.95 -10.96
N ILE A 26 0.72 3.13 -10.24
CA ILE A 26 1.23 2.06 -9.37
C ILE A 26 2.26 1.19 -10.09
N THR A 27 2.09 0.97 -11.40
CA THR A 27 2.93 0.05 -12.19
C THR A 27 4.32 0.60 -12.53
N SER A 28 4.54 1.89 -12.32
CA SER A 28 5.84 2.55 -12.51
C SER A 28 6.82 2.31 -11.35
N PHE A 29 6.39 1.67 -10.26
CA PHE A 29 7.18 1.45 -9.05
C PHE A 29 7.24 -0.03 -8.65
N ASP A 30 8.23 -0.37 -7.86
CA ASP A 30 8.22 -1.53 -6.98
C ASP A 30 7.81 -1.09 -5.57
N TRP A 31 7.14 -1.97 -4.84
CA TRP A 31 6.47 -1.61 -3.59
C TRP A 31 6.96 -2.48 -2.45
N ARG A 32 7.12 -1.83 -1.30
CA ARG A 32 7.35 -2.48 -0.01
C ARG A 32 6.21 -2.13 0.93
N VAL A 33 5.69 -3.14 1.61
CA VAL A 33 4.69 -2.99 2.66
C VAL A 33 5.35 -3.24 4.00
N GLU A 34 5.20 -2.26 4.88
CA GLU A 34 5.65 -2.32 6.27
C GLU A 34 4.50 -1.96 7.20
N ASN A 35 4.65 -2.25 8.49
CA ASN A 35 3.73 -1.87 9.57
C ASN A 35 2.27 -1.86 9.09
N GLU A 36 1.69 -3.04 8.94
CA GLU A 36 0.35 -3.20 8.39
C GLU A 36 -0.52 -4.09 9.27
N GLU A 37 -1.83 -3.86 9.22
CA GLU A 37 -2.85 -4.76 9.72
C GLU A 37 -4.06 -4.71 8.77
N SER A 38 -4.14 -5.70 7.89
CA SER A 38 -5.16 -5.78 6.86
C SER A 38 -5.50 -7.21 6.45
N TYR A 39 -6.76 -7.44 6.08
CA TYR A 39 -7.30 -8.78 5.86
C TYR A 39 -8.23 -8.82 4.65
N PHE A 40 -8.23 -9.92 3.91
CA PHE A 40 -9.28 -10.17 2.91
C PHE A 40 -10.66 -10.26 3.56
N ILE A 41 -11.69 -9.80 2.86
CA ILE A 41 -13.08 -10.03 3.28
C ILE A 41 -13.61 -11.28 2.55
N LEU A 42 -14.06 -12.26 3.33
CA LEU A 42 -14.70 -13.49 2.88
C LEU A 42 -16.20 -13.48 3.24
N PRO A 43 -17.02 -14.35 2.63
CA PRO A 43 -18.46 -14.42 2.93
C PRO A 43 -18.79 -14.69 4.41
N ASP A 44 -17.90 -15.35 5.15
CA ASP A 44 -18.04 -15.75 6.55
C ASP A 44 -17.25 -14.88 7.53
N GLY A 45 -16.56 -13.83 7.07
CA GLY A 45 -15.84 -12.88 7.93
C GLY A 45 -14.50 -12.43 7.37
N LEU A 46 -13.53 -12.20 8.27
CA LEU A 46 -12.16 -11.86 7.90
C LEU A 46 -11.41 -13.13 7.46
N GLY A 47 -10.76 -13.03 6.31
CA GLY A 47 -9.87 -14.05 5.77
C GLY A 47 -8.44 -13.89 6.28
N THR A 48 -7.50 -14.37 5.47
CA THR A 48 -6.07 -14.21 5.73
C THR A 48 -5.63 -12.75 5.57
N GLU A 49 -4.41 -12.47 6.03
CA GLU A 49 -3.72 -11.21 5.81
C GLU A 49 -3.71 -10.84 4.31
N LEU A 50 -3.96 -9.57 4.00
CA LEU A 50 -3.84 -9.04 2.64
C LEU A 50 -2.37 -8.98 2.21
N PHE A 51 -1.49 -8.62 3.15
CA PHE A 51 -0.05 -8.51 2.98
C PHE A 51 0.72 -9.49 3.88
N SER A 52 0.85 -10.75 3.45
CA SER A 52 1.69 -11.74 4.13
C SER A 52 3.19 -11.50 3.88
N GLU A 53 4.05 -12.16 4.66
CA GLU A 53 5.52 -12.08 4.46
C GLU A 53 5.95 -12.37 3.01
N ASP A 54 5.24 -13.26 2.32
CA ASP A 54 5.55 -13.65 0.93
C ASP A 54 5.28 -12.53 -0.09
N ASN A 55 4.46 -11.53 0.26
CA ASN A 55 4.11 -10.44 -0.64
C ASN A 55 4.41 -9.05 -0.03
N LYS A 56 5.25 -8.94 1.00
CA LYS A 56 5.68 -7.61 1.51
C LYS A 56 6.55 -6.82 0.54
N VAL A 57 7.17 -7.49 -0.44
CA VAL A 57 7.90 -6.85 -1.54
C VAL A 57 7.29 -7.34 -2.84
N MET A 58 6.80 -6.43 -3.68
CA MET A 58 6.09 -6.78 -4.91
C MET A 58 6.27 -5.74 -6.00
N SER A 59 6.16 -6.17 -7.25
CA SER A 59 6.08 -5.26 -8.38
C SER A 59 4.78 -4.46 -8.35
N GLY A 60 4.77 -3.28 -8.97
CA GLY A 60 3.55 -2.48 -9.09
C GLY A 60 2.40 -3.18 -9.82
N LEU A 61 2.69 -4.16 -10.69
CA LEU A 61 1.65 -4.96 -11.34
C LEU A 61 0.97 -5.92 -10.34
N GLU A 62 1.74 -6.56 -9.48
CA GLU A 62 1.25 -7.44 -8.43
C GLU A 62 0.41 -6.65 -7.43
N LEU A 63 0.91 -5.50 -6.95
CA LEU A 63 0.15 -4.65 -6.03
C LEU A 63 -1.17 -4.21 -6.64
N LYS A 64 -1.12 -3.71 -7.88
CA LYS A 64 -2.32 -3.25 -8.59
C LYS A 64 -3.37 -4.36 -8.69
N LYS A 65 -2.96 -5.58 -9.02
CA LYS A 65 -3.89 -6.73 -9.08
C LYS A 65 -4.48 -7.03 -7.71
N LEU A 66 -3.63 -7.10 -6.68
CA LEU A 66 -4.03 -7.38 -5.31
C LEU A 66 -5.07 -6.40 -4.80
N ILE A 67 -4.82 -5.09 -4.91
CA ILE A 67 -5.70 -4.08 -4.30
C ILE A 67 -6.93 -3.75 -5.14
N LYS A 68 -6.89 -4.01 -6.46
CA LYS A 68 -7.99 -3.71 -7.38
C LYS A 68 -9.04 -4.83 -7.41
N ASP A 69 -8.58 -6.07 -7.43
CA ASP A 69 -9.43 -7.23 -7.72
C ASP A 69 -10.03 -7.83 -6.43
N ASN A 70 -9.66 -7.33 -5.25
CA ASN A 70 -10.12 -7.82 -3.95
C ASN A 70 -10.81 -6.73 -3.13
N ILE A 71 -11.66 -7.18 -2.20
CA ILE A 71 -12.23 -6.38 -1.12
C ILE A 71 -11.53 -6.80 0.18
N TYR A 72 -11.16 -5.83 1.00
CA TYR A 72 -10.37 -6.06 2.20
C TYR A 72 -10.74 -5.08 3.30
N TYR A 73 -10.49 -5.49 4.54
CA TYR A 73 -10.54 -4.64 5.71
C TYR A 73 -9.14 -4.12 6.01
N LEU A 74 -8.99 -2.80 6.17
CA LEU A 74 -7.72 -2.13 6.38
C LEU A 74 -7.78 -1.31 7.67
N ILE A 75 -6.93 -1.61 8.65
CA ILE A 75 -6.76 -0.77 9.83
C ILE A 75 -5.64 0.24 9.56
N PHE A 76 -4.46 -0.25 9.16
CA PHE A 76 -3.32 0.58 8.75
C PHE A 76 -2.41 -0.19 7.79
N ALA A 77 -1.67 0.53 6.94
CA ALA A 77 -0.60 -0.02 6.11
C ALA A 77 0.39 1.08 5.73
N ASP A 78 1.69 0.80 5.86
CA ASP A 78 2.75 1.65 5.33
C ASP A 78 3.18 1.13 3.96
N LEU A 79 2.83 1.87 2.90
CA LEU A 79 3.14 1.52 1.51
C LEU A 79 4.24 2.44 0.99
N LYS A 80 5.43 1.87 0.78
CA LYS A 80 6.60 2.56 0.24
C LYS A 80 6.78 2.22 -1.23
N ALA A 81 6.81 3.24 -2.09
CA ALA A 81 7.00 3.10 -3.53
C ALA A 81 8.44 3.46 -3.92
N TYR A 82 9.11 2.57 -4.65
CA TYR A 82 10.48 2.74 -5.12
C TYR A 82 10.51 2.77 -6.64
N PRO A 83 11.17 3.77 -7.27
CA PRO A 83 11.36 3.77 -8.70
C PRO A 83 12.10 2.51 -9.15
N LYS A 84 11.69 1.96 -10.29
CA LYS A 84 12.29 0.72 -10.80
C LYS A 84 13.78 0.89 -11.05
N GLY A 85 14.56 -0.04 -10.51
CA GLY A 85 16.02 -0.06 -10.68
C GLY A 85 16.78 0.92 -9.80
N GLU A 86 16.11 1.63 -8.90
CA GLU A 86 16.77 2.43 -7.86
C GLU A 86 17.02 1.60 -6.59
N GLU A 87 18.04 2.00 -5.82
CA GLU A 87 18.34 1.35 -4.54
C GLU A 87 17.23 1.64 -3.52
N VAL A 88 16.75 0.58 -2.87
CA VAL A 88 15.80 0.67 -1.76
C VAL A 88 16.55 1.21 -0.54
N VAL A 89 16.35 2.49 -0.25
CA VAL A 89 16.86 3.12 0.98
C VAL A 89 15.75 3.10 2.03
N ASP A 90 16.06 2.61 3.22
CA ASP A 90 15.14 2.74 4.35
C ASP A 90 15.19 4.16 4.89
N ILE A 91 14.01 4.75 5.10
CA ILE A 91 13.86 6.09 5.64
C ILE A 91 13.33 5.93 7.05
N GLU A 92 14.22 6.02 8.03
CA GLU A 92 13.91 5.81 9.45
C GLU A 92 13.66 7.14 10.17
N THR A 93 14.23 8.23 9.67
CA THR A 93 14.15 9.55 10.31
C THR A 93 13.41 10.58 9.49
N TYR A 94 12.85 11.59 10.19
CA TYR A 94 12.23 12.74 9.53
C TYR A 94 13.21 13.54 8.66
N GLU A 95 14.50 13.56 9.03
CA GLU A 95 15.51 14.27 8.24
C GLU A 95 15.85 13.49 6.96
N GLU A 96 16.00 12.16 7.03
CA GLU A 96 16.11 11.32 5.83
C GLU A 96 14.90 11.48 4.91
N PHE A 97 13.69 11.56 5.47
CA PHE A 97 12.47 11.84 4.70
C PHE A 97 12.46 13.23 4.05
N LYS A 98 13.12 14.23 4.65
CA LYS A 98 13.22 15.57 4.06
C LYS A 98 14.24 15.63 2.93
N GLU A 99 15.26 14.77 2.97
CA GLU A 99 16.33 14.70 1.98
C GLU A 99 16.06 13.67 0.88
N SER A 100 15.06 12.79 1.06
CA SER A 100 14.62 11.85 0.04
C SER A 100 14.02 12.56 -1.19
N LYS A 101 14.19 11.93 -2.35
CA LYS A 101 13.75 12.47 -3.65
C LYS A 101 12.32 12.07 -4.00
#